data_AF-A0A3Q1IUW8-F1
#
_entry.id   AF-A0A3Q1IUW8-F1
#
_cell.length_a   1.000
_cell.length_b   1.000
_cell.length_c   1.000
_cell.angle_alpha   90.00
_cell.angle_beta   90.00
_cell.angle_gamma   90.00
#
_symmetry.space_group_name_H-M   'P 1'
#
loop_
_entity.id
_entity.type
_entity.pdbx_description
1 polymer ?
#
loop_
_entity_poly.entity_id
_entity_poly.type
_entity_poly.pdbx_seq_one_letter_code
_entity_poly.pdbx_strand_id
1 'polypeptide(L)'
;LLQMFSFCPCSSHADTDLQSQLKQLQSRFTWDLRQEDMDLDDLSRQLQDARDSLQPLSSSPVLRYLQGRPEEAESILSQSEEKIRECYGEKSDLRLIVMYGDLAWLKYHRGDYTQSQNYYKRVQDFQHPTGSPAVLHPEVYGEKAWTFLKFSVSYHHKAIDCFCRALELQPDASEWNKGYTIALYRTEPDSPATKQLSRALDLDPDDGFLLALLALKLAAHHKHQEAKSLVERALLLSPDDPQVICHVGRYLRQQGQLDRSIDLLQRVLRRSSRSHFIHHQLALCYRKKKLNLFTRRQSTVAQRGLD
;
A
#
# COMPACT_ATOMS: atom_id res chain seq x y z
N LEU A 1 -4.27 4.80 -19.39
CA LEU A 1 -3.49 3.62 -19.84
C LEU A 1 -3.95 3.07 -21.18
N LEU A 2 -5.24 2.79 -21.36
CA LEU A 2 -5.79 2.27 -22.63
C LEU A 2 -5.62 3.22 -23.85
N GLN A 3 -5.46 4.52 -23.62
CA GLN A 3 -5.21 5.51 -24.69
C GLN A 3 -3.75 5.57 -25.17
N MET A 4 -2.79 4.95 -24.46
CA MET A 4 -1.36 4.98 -24.87
C MET A 4 -0.95 3.82 -25.79
N PHE A 5 -1.84 2.86 -26.06
CA PHE A 5 -1.52 1.66 -26.85
C PHE A 5 -2.48 1.45 -28.02
N SER A 6 -2.85 2.55 -28.66
CA SER A 6 -3.61 2.58 -29.92
C SER A 6 -2.73 2.26 -31.14
N PHE A 7 -1.81 1.28 -31.08
CA PHE A 7 -1.03 0.88 -32.27
C PHE A 7 -0.69 -0.61 -32.23
N CYS A 8 -1.66 -1.45 -32.56
CA CYS A 8 -1.40 -2.73 -33.20
C CYS A 8 -2.08 -2.67 -34.59
N PRO A 9 -1.33 -2.49 -35.70
CA PRO A 9 -1.89 -2.14 -37.01
C PRO A 9 -2.49 -3.33 -37.79
N CYS A 10 -2.98 -4.37 -37.11
CA CYS A 10 -3.60 -5.55 -37.72
C CYS A 10 -4.67 -6.14 -36.77
N SER A 11 -5.78 -5.45 -36.53
CA SER A 11 -6.91 -6.03 -35.78
C SER A 11 -7.95 -6.60 -36.74
N SER A 12 -8.15 -7.91 -36.70
CA SER A 12 -9.32 -8.59 -37.27
C SER A 12 -10.60 -8.25 -36.49
N HIS A 13 -11.79 -8.50 -37.03
CA HIS A 13 -13.07 -8.26 -36.33
C HIS A 13 -13.20 -9.03 -35.00
N ALA A 14 -12.56 -10.19 -34.87
CA ALA A 14 -12.53 -10.96 -33.62
C ALA A 14 -11.71 -10.24 -32.52
N ASP A 15 -10.68 -9.49 -32.92
CA ASP A 15 -9.79 -8.77 -31.99
C ASP A 15 -10.48 -7.55 -31.38
N THR A 16 -11.43 -6.94 -32.11
CA THR A 16 -12.24 -5.82 -31.62
C THR A 16 -13.31 -6.27 -30.61
N ASP A 17 -13.85 -7.48 -30.76
CA ASP A 17 -14.84 -8.03 -29.82
C ASP A 17 -14.19 -8.40 -28.48
N LEU A 18 -13.08 -9.14 -28.51
CA LEU A 18 -12.32 -9.49 -27.30
C LEU A 18 -11.87 -8.25 -26.53
N GLN A 19 -11.38 -7.21 -27.22
CA GLN A 19 -11.01 -5.96 -26.54
C GLN A 19 -12.19 -5.32 -25.79
N SER A 20 -13.39 -5.37 -26.36
CA SER A 20 -14.59 -4.84 -25.74
C SER A 20 -14.98 -5.63 -24.49
N GLN A 21 -14.82 -6.96 -24.54
CA GLN A 21 -15.05 -7.87 -23.43
C GLN A 21 -14.05 -7.62 -22.29
N LEU A 22 -12.77 -7.47 -22.60
CA LEU A 22 -11.71 -7.22 -21.61
C LEU A 22 -11.89 -5.88 -20.87
N LYS A 23 -12.48 -4.86 -21.51
CA LYS A 23 -12.79 -3.58 -20.87
C LYS A 23 -13.83 -3.69 -19.75
N GLN A 24 -14.62 -4.76 -19.73
CA GLN A 24 -15.63 -5.00 -18.69
C GLN A 24 -15.02 -5.65 -17.44
N LEU A 25 -13.82 -6.23 -17.54
CA LEU A 25 -13.16 -6.89 -16.42
C LEU A 25 -12.69 -5.88 -15.37
N GLN A 26 -12.71 -6.28 -14.11
CA GLN A 26 -12.02 -5.56 -13.05
C GLN A 26 -10.54 -5.93 -13.08
N SER A 27 -9.72 -4.97 -13.50
CA SER A 27 -8.28 -5.12 -13.69
C SER A 27 -7.62 -3.78 -13.46
N ARG A 28 -6.34 -3.78 -13.09
CA ARG A 28 -5.57 -2.54 -12.95
C ARG A 28 -5.40 -1.80 -14.29
N PHE A 29 -5.60 -2.48 -15.42
CA PHE A 29 -5.65 -1.88 -16.76
C PHE A 29 -6.95 -1.11 -17.03
N THR A 30 -8.04 -1.42 -16.32
CA THR A 30 -9.38 -0.81 -16.50
C THR A 30 -9.75 0.19 -15.41
N TRP A 31 -8.90 0.42 -14.40
CA TRP A 31 -9.17 1.34 -13.29
C TRP A 31 -8.74 2.79 -13.52
N ASP A 32 -8.54 3.18 -14.79
CA ASP A 32 -8.17 4.55 -15.19
C ASP A 32 -6.98 5.15 -14.45
N LEU A 33 -6.01 4.31 -14.09
CA LEU A 33 -4.73 4.76 -13.53
C LEU A 33 -4.01 5.56 -14.63
N ARG A 34 -3.69 6.83 -14.37
CA ARG A 34 -3.00 7.70 -15.34
C ARG A 34 -1.52 7.73 -15.03
N GLN A 35 -0.69 7.64 -16.06
CA GLN A 35 0.75 7.75 -15.91
C GLN A 35 1.16 9.13 -15.37
N GLU A 36 0.43 10.17 -15.75
CA GLU A 36 0.64 11.55 -15.29
C GLU A 36 0.45 11.73 -13.77
N ASP A 37 -0.44 10.94 -13.17
CA ASP A 37 -0.70 10.98 -11.73
C ASP A 37 0.34 10.16 -10.93
N MET A 38 1.25 9.47 -11.62
CA MET A 38 2.24 8.57 -11.05
C MET A 38 3.66 9.14 -11.14
N ASP A 39 4.32 9.21 -9.99
CA ASP A 39 5.79 9.28 -9.97
C ASP A 39 6.34 7.86 -10.16
N LEU A 40 6.56 7.48 -11.42
CA LEU A 40 7.06 6.15 -11.77
C LEU A 40 8.41 5.85 -11.12
N ASP A 41 9.26 6.85 -10.92
CA ASP A 41 10.56 6.68 -10.28
C ASP A 41 10.39 6.44 -8.78
N ASP A 42 9.51 7.18 -8.12
CA ASP A 42 9.20 6.97 -6.70
C ASP A 42 8.54 5.61 -6.47
N LEU A 43 7.55 5.25 -7.28
CA LEU A 43 6.93 3.92 -7.23
C LEU A 43 7.97 2.83 -7.46
N SER A 44 8.86 2.97 -8.45
CA SER A 44 9.92 1.99 -8.71
C SER A 44 10.85 1.82 -7.53
N ARG A 45 11.22 2.93 -6.86
CA ARG A 45 12.04 2.93 -5.65
C ARG A 45 11.31 2.26 -4.49
N GLN A 46 10.05 2.62 -4.24
CA GLN A 46 9.21 1.98 -3.21
C GLN A 46 9.06 0.47 -3.42
N LEU A 47 8.91 -0.01 -4.66
CA LEU A 47 8.82 -1.46 -4.95
C LEU A 47 10.17 -2.18 -4.76
N GLN A 48 11.29 -1.51 -5.06
CA GLN A 48 12.62 -2.07 -4.78
C GLN A 48 12.85 -2.19 -3.27
N ASP A 49 12.42 -1.20 -2.50
CA ASP A 49 12.48 -1.24 -1.03
C ASP A 49 11.60 -2.36 -0.46
N ALA A 50 10.43 -2.58 -1.07
CA ALA A 50 9.51 -3.63 -0.66
C ALA A 50 10.03 -5.04 -0.96
N ARG A 51 10.89 -5.23 -1.97
CA ARG A 51 11.55 -6.51 -2.30
C ARG A 51 12.46 -7.01 -1.17
N ASP A 52 13.04 -6.09 -0.39
CA ASP A 52 13.89 -6.40 0.77
C ASP A 52 13.09 -6.66 2.06
N SER A 53 11.78 -6.39 2.05
CA SER A 53 10.85 -6.66 3.15
C SER A 53 9.93 -7.84 2.80
N LEU A 54 9.60 -8.68 3.78
CA LEU A 54 8.83 -9.93 3.62
C LEU A 54 7.33 -9.73 3.25
N GLN A 55 6.99 -8.83 2.32
CA GLN A 55 5.64 -8.70 1.75
C GLN A 55 5.62 -9.20 0.29
N PRO A 56 5.16 -10.44 0.02
CA PRO A 56 5.37 -11.10 -1.27
C PRO A 56 4.55 -10.60 -2.47
N LEU A 57 3.74 -9.55 -2.36
CA LEU A 57 2.87 -9.08 -3.46
C LEU A 57 3.20 -7.66 -3.96
N SER A 58 4.28 -7.06 -3.46
CA SER A 58 4.55 -5.64 -3.63
C SER A 58 5.42 -5.29 -4.85
N SER A 59 5.33 -6.01 -5.97
CA SER A 59 5.85 -5.51 -7.26
C SER A 59 4.68 -5.34 -8.21
N SER A 60 4.14 -4.12 -8.33
CA SER A 60 2.98 -3.83 -9.18
C SER A 60 3.27 -4.31 -10.61
N PRO A 61 2.61 -5.37 -11.11
CA PRO A 61 2.83 -5.90 -12.45
C PRO A 61 2.59 -4.82 -13.51
N VAL A 62 1.64 -3.94 -13.25
CA VAL A 62 1.33 -2.74 -14.06
C VAL A 62 2.52 -1.80 -14.14
N LEU A 63 3.30 -1.61 -13.07
CA LEU A 63 4.47 -0.74 -13.14
C LEU A 63 5.54 -1.34 -14.06
N ARG A 64 5.79 -2.64 -13.97
CA ARG A 64 6.75 -3.32 -14.87
C ARG A 64 6.29 -3.27 -16.32
N TYR A 65 5.00 -3.46 -16.53
CA TYR A 65 4.39 -3.29 -17.84
C TYR A 65 4.58 -1.87 -18.38
N LEU A 66 4.31 -0.84 -17.56
CA LEU A 66 4.47 0.57 -17.92
C LEU A 66 5.92 0.98 -18.22
N GLN A 67 6.88 0.27 -17.64
CA GLN A 67 8.31 0.42 -17.92
C GLN A 67 8.74 -0.28 -19.21
N GLY A 68 7.80 -0.87 -19.98
CA GLY A 68 8.11 -1.64 -21.19
C GLY A 68 8.69 -3.02 -20.90
N ARG A 69 8.45 -3.59 -19.71
CA ARG A 69 8.93 -4.92 -19.29
C ARG A 69 7.76 -5.89 -19.04
N PRO A 70 6.96 -6.25 -20.07
CA PRO A 70 5.76 -7.07 -19.93
C PRO A 70 6.06 -8.51 -19.48
N GLU A 71 7.21 -9.08 -19.84
CA GLU A 71 7.61 -10.44 -19.45
C GLU A 71 7.85 -10.55 -17.94
N GLU A 72 8.42 -9.51 -17.33
CA GLU A 72 8.58 -9.46 -15.88
C GLU A 72 7.26 -9.25 -15.15
N ALA A 73 6.36 -8.44 -15.73
CA ALA A 73 5.00 -8.28 -15.20
C ALA A 73 4.28 -9.63 -15.14
N GLU A 74 4.38 -10.42 -16.21
CA GLU A 74 3.81 -11.76 -16.28
C GLU A 74 4.44 -12.72 -15.27
N SER A 75 5.79 -12.77 -15.21
CA SER A 75 6.49 -13.62 -14.25
C SER A 75 6.09 -13.31 -12.80
N ILE A 76 5.91 -12.05 -12.45
CA ILE A 76 5.45 -11.64 -11.12
C ILE A 76 4.02 -12.11 -10.86
N LEU A 77 3.12 -11.98 -11.83
CA LEU A 77 1.73 -12.42 -11.70
C LEU A 77 1.66 -13.94 -11.51
N SER A 78 2.42 -14.72 -12.29
CA SER A 78 2.47 -16.19 -12.14
C SER A 78 3.01 -16.61 -10.77
N GLN A 79 4.09 -15.99 -10.28
CA GLN A 79 4.60 -16.28 -8.93
C GLN A 79 3.61 -15.85 -7.84
N SER A 80 2.83 -14.80 -8.07
CA SER A 80 1.80 -14.34 -7.13
C SER A 80 0.61 -15.30 -7.11
N GLU A 81 0.22 -15.85 -8.26
CA GLU A 81 -0.83 -16.87 -8.38
C GLU A 81 -0.53 -18.10 -7.52
N GLU A 82 0.69 -18.64 -7.64
CA GLU A 82 1.15 -19.79 -6.87
C GLU A 82 1.08 -19.52 -5.37
N LYS A 83 1.63 -18.39 -4.91
CA LYS A 83 1.60 -18.00 -3.50
C LYS A 83 0.19 -17.79 -2.96
N ILE A 84 -0.70 -17.18 -3.74
CA ILE A 84 -2.08 -16.96 -3.30
C ILE A 84 -2.80 -18.32 -3.14
N ARG A 85 -2.57 -19.27 -4.04
CA ARG A 85 -3.12 -20.63 -3.90
C ARG A 85 -2.57 -21.35 -2.68
N GLU A 86 -1.26 -21.24 -2.43
CA GLU A 86 -0.62 -21.82 -1.25
C GLU A 86 -1.15 -21.24 0.07
N CYS A 87 -1.31 -19.91 0.14
CA CYS A 87 -1.72 -19.23 1.36
C CYS A 87 -3.22 -19.36 1.66
N TYR A 88 -4.08 -19.38 0.64
CA TYR A 88 -5.53 -19.25 0.82
C TYR A 88 -6.34 -20.49 0.42
N GLY A 89 -5.72 -21.50 -0.20
CA GLY A 89 -6.39 -22.75 -0.59
C GLY A 89 -7.66 -22.49 -1.41
N GLU A 90 -8.80 -23.02 -0.96
CA GLU A 90 -10.11 -22.86 -1.62
C GLU A 90 -10.61 -21.40 -1.67
N LYS A 91 -10.13 -20.52 -0.78
CA LYS A 91 -10.49 -19.08 -0.79
C LYS A 91 -9.59 -18.24 -1.72
N SER A 92 -8.62 -18.87 -2.40
CA SER A 92 -7.72 -18.18 -3.32
C SER A 92 -8.46 -17.57 -4.52
N ASP A 93 -9.49 -18.25 -4.99
CA ASP A 93 -10.25 -17.93 -6.19
C ASP A 93 -10.73 -16.48 -6.29
N LEU A 94 -11.33 -15.94 -5.21
CA LEU A 94 -11.82 -14.55 -5.20
C LEU A 94 -10.68 -13.52 -5.25
N ARG A 95 -9.51 -13.85 -4.70
CA ARG A 95 -8.31 -12.98 -4.75
C ARG A 95 -7.64 -13.00 -6.12
N LEU A 96 -7.88 -14.04 -6.92
CA LEU A 96 -7.29 -14.19 -8.26
C LEU A 96 -8.09 -13.46 -9.35
N ILE A 97 -9.32 -12.97 -9.07
CA ILE A 97 -10.18 -12.29 -10.06
C ILE A 97 -9.46 -11.14 -10.77
N VAL A 98 -8.92 -10.19 -9.99
CA VAL A 98 -8.21 -9.02 -10.54
C VAL A 98 -6.95 -9.45 -11.29
N MET A 99 -6.26 -10.45 -10.75
CA MET A 99 -5.01 -10.96 -11.30
C MET A 99 -5.22 -11.67 -12.65
N TYR A 100 -6.28 -12.46 -12.82
CA TYR A 100 -6.64 -13.04 -14.10
C TYR A 100 -7.10 -11.96 -15.10
N GLY A 101 -7.77 -10.91 -14.63
CA GLY A 101 -8.06 -9.74 -15.46
C GLY A 101 -6.79 -9.08 -16.00
N ASP A 102 -5.78 -8.91 -15.13
CA ASP A 102 -4.47 -8.37 -15.52
C ASP A 102 -3.73 -9.30 -16.50
N LEU A 103 -3.73 -10.61 -16.26
CA LEU A 103 -3.14 -11.61 -17.16
C LEU A 103 -3.83 -11.63 -18.53
N ALA A 104 -5.16 -11.52 -18.57
CA ALA A 104 -5.91 -11.44 -19.82
C ALA A 104 -5.45 -10.23 -20.67
N TRP A 105 -5.37 -9.04 -20.05
CA TRP A 105 -4.87 -7.84 -20.72
C TRP A 105 -3.41 -7.97 -21.19
N LEU A 106 -2.53 -8.54 -20.37
CA LEU A 106 -1.14 -8.76 -20.75
C LEU A 106 -1.01 -9.70 -21.96
N LYS A 107 -1.74 -10.81 -21.96
CA LYS A 107 -1.75 -11.76 -23.09
C LYS A 107 -2.31 -11.14 -24.35
N TYR A 108 -3.37 -10.36 -24.23
CA TYR A 108 -3.91 -9.57 -25.35
C TYR A 108 -2.87 -8.60 -25.93
N HIS A 109 -2.16 -7.84 -25.10
CA HIS A 109 -1.13 -6.90 -25.56
C HIS A 109 0.08 -7.58 -26.20
N ARG A 110 0.34 -8.86 -25.87
CA ARG A 110 1.38 -9.69 -26.50
C ARG A 110 0.93 -10.38 -27.79
N GLY A 111 -0.35 -10.28 -28.16
CA GLY A 111 -0.93 -10.98 -29.31
C GLY A 111 -1.30 -12.44 -29.05
N ASP A 112 -1.23 -12.91 -27.80
CA ASP A 112 -1.74 -14.24 -27.42
C ASP A 112 -3.22 -14.18 -27.06
N TYR A 113 -4.06 -14.06 -28.10
CA TYR A 113 -5.51 -13.95 -27.94
C TYR A 113 -6.13 -15.22 -27.36
N THR A 114 -5.51 -16.38 -27.60
CA THR A 114 -6.00 -17.67 -27.08
C THR A 114 -5.91 -17.75 -25.56
N GLN A 115 -4.75 -17.42 -24.99
CA GLN A 115 -4.60 -17.37 -23.53
C GLN A 115 -5.40 -16.22 -22.93
N SER A 116 -5.47 -15.07 -23.60
CA SER A 116 -6.32 -13.95 -23.18
C SER A 116 -7.79 -14.38 -23.02
N GLN A 117 -8.35 -15.09 -24.00
CA GLN A 117 -9.73 -15.59 -23.93
C GLN A 117 -9.93 -16.59 -22.80
N ASN A 118 -8.94 -17.46 -22.55
CA ASN A 118 -9.01 -18.44 -21.47
C ASN A 118 -9.06 -17.77 -20.09
N TYR A 119 -8.24 -16.74 -19.86
CA TYR A 119 -8.31 -15.96 -18.62
C TYR A 119 -9.62 -15.18 -18.49
N TYR A 120 -10.13 -14.61 -19.60
CA TYR A 120 -11.44 -13.97 -19.61
C TYR A 120 -12.55 -14.93 -19.15
N LYS A 121 -12.60 -16.14 -19.72
CA LYS A 121 -13.57 -17.18 -19.33
C LYS A 121 -13.46 -17.54 -17.85
N ARG A 122 -12.23 -17.75 -17.35
CA ARG A 122 -12.00 -18.00 -15.92
C ARG A 122 -12.57 -16.90 -15.02
N VAL A 123 -12.47 -15.64 -15.43
CA VAL A 123 -13.06 -14.52 -14.66
C VAL A 123 -14.59 -14.56 -14.70
N GLN A 124 -15.18 -14.98 -15.82
CA GLN A 124 -16.64 -15.11 -15.95
C GLN A 124 -17.23 -16.27 -15.15
N ASP A 125 -16.44 -17.30 -14.86
CA ASP A 125 -16.87 -18.44 -14.04
C ASP A 125 -17.17 -18.03 -12.58
N PHE A 126 -16.67 -16.87 -12.12
CA PHE A 126 -16.96 -16.35 -10.79
C PHE A 126 -18.35 -15.71 -10.71
N GLN A 127 -19.20 -16.24 -9.83
CA GLN A 127 -20.53 -15.69 -9.56
C GLN A 127 -20.44 -14.36 -8.79
N HIS A 128 -21.36 -13.44 -9.06
CA HIS A 128 -21.44 -12.17 -8.34
C HIS A 128 -22.02 -12.33 -6.92
N PRO A 129 -21.52 -11.60 -5.89
CA PRO A 129 -21.93 -11.78 -4.49
C PRO A 129 -23.44 -11.65 -4.24
N THR A 130 -24.10 -10.75 -4.97
CA THR A 130 -25.53 -10.44 -4.84
C THR A 130 -26.33 -10.84 -6.08
N GLY A 131 -25.72 -11.62 -7.00
CA GLY A 131 -26.28 -11.92 -8.31
C GLY A 131 -26.34 -10.71 -9.27
N SER A 132 -26.01 -9.51 -8.81
CA SER A 132 -25.94 -8.29 -9.63
C SER A 132 -24.52 -8.06 -10.14
N PRO A 133 -24.33 -7.85 -11.46
CA PRO A 133 -23.01 -7.55 -12.03
C PRO A 133 -22.46 -6.19 -11.60
N ALA A 134 -23.29 -5.32 -11.02
CA ALA A 134 -22.86 -4.01 -10.52
C ALA A 134 -22.11 -4.08 -9.18
N VAL A 135 -22.30 -5.15 -8.41
CA VAL A 135 -21.67 -5.32 -7.09
C VAL A 135 -20.47 -6.26 -7.24
N LEU A 136 -19.28 -5.73 -6.97
CA LEU A 136 -18.04 -6.50 -7.00
C LEU A 136 -17.84 -7.28 -5.70
N HIS A 137 -17.00 -8.31 -5.74
CA HIS A 137 -16.55 -9.02 -4.54
C HIS A 137 -15.77 -8.10 -3.60
N PRO A 138 -15.86 -8.29 -2.27
CA PRO A 138 -15.08 -7.53 -1.28
C PRO A 138 -13.57 -7.56 -1.58
N GLU A 139 -13.05 -8.70 -2.01
CA GLU A 139 -11.65 -8.89 -2.39
C GLU A 139 -11.27 -8.02 -3.59
N VAL A 140 -12.15 -7.87 -4.57
CA VAL A 140 -11.94 -7.01 -5.73
C VAL A 140 -11.93 -5.53 -5.32
N TYR A 141 -12.87 -5.13 -4.45
CA TYR A 141 -12.87 -3.78 -3.90
C TYR A 141 -11.61 -3.50 -3.07
N GLY A 142 -11.20 -4.45 -2.24
CA GLY A 142 -9.98 -4.37 -1.42
C GLY A 142 -8.73 -4.22 -2.28
N GLU A 143 -8.53 -5.07 -3.29
CA GLU A 143 -7.42 -4.97 -4.23
C GLU A 143 -7.40 -3.63 -4.98
N LYS A 144 -8.57 -3.15 -5.37
CA LYS A 144 -8.73 -1.82 -5.99
C LYS A 144 -8.32 -0.69 -5.05
N ALA A 145 -8.76 -0.76 -3.80
CA ALA A 145 -8.44 0.21 -2.78
C ALA A 145 -6.93 0.26 -2.47
N TRP A 146 -6.31 -0.90 -2.26
CA TRP A 146 -4.86 -1.02 -2.04
C TRP A 146 -4.06 -0.50 -3.23
N THR A 147 -4.51 -0.79 -4.45
CA THR A 147 -3.88 -0.28 -5.67
C THR A 147 -3.93 1.26 -5.70
N PHE A 148 -5.10 1.86 -5.48
CA PHE A 148 -5.21 3.32 -5.43
C PHE A 148 -4.34 3.95 -4.33
N LEU A 149 -4.34 3.36 -3.13
CA LEU A 149 -3.56 3.83 -1.99
C LEU A 149 -2.04 3.79 -2.23
N LYS A 150 -1.58 2.85 -3.06
CA LYS A 150 -0.17 2.67 -3.40
C LYS A 150 0.29 3.59 -4.53
N PHE A 151 -0.57 3.88 -5.49
CA PHE A 151 -0.17 4.53 -6.74
C PHE A 151 0.00 6.04 -6.60
N SER A 152 -0.93 6.75 -5.96
CA SER A 152 -0.84 8.20 -5.84
C SER A 152 -1.72 8.75 -4.72
N VAL A 153 -1.29 9.87 -4.14
CA VAL A 153 -2.07 10.62 -3.15
C VAL A 153 -3.39 11.09 -3.74
N SER A 154 -3.43 11.41 -5.04
CA SER A 154 -4.65 11.84 -5.72
C SER A 154 -5.75 10.77 -5.70
N TYR A 155 -5.39 9.48 -5.61
CA TYR A 155 -6.34 8.37 -5.59
C TYR A 155 -6.77 7.93 -4.19
N HIS A 156 -6.29 8.57 -3.12
CA HIS A 156 -6.64 8.15 -1.76
C HIS A 156 -8.16 8.23 -1.47
N HIS A 157 -8.88 9.19 -2.04
CA HIS A 157 -10.35 9.26 -1.91
C HIS A 157 -11.04 8.06 -2.57
N LYS A 158 -10.58 7.63 -3.76
CA LYS A 158 -11.09 6.41 -4.41
C LYS A 158 -10.78 5.16 -3.59
N ALA A 159 -9.64 5.12 -2.90
CA ALA A 159 -9.28 4.04 -2.00
C ALA A 159 -10.26 3.95 -0.82
N ILE A 160 -10.61 5.09 -0.22
CA ILE A 160 -11.64 5.18 0.82
C ILE A 160 -12.97 4.61 0.32
N ASP A 161 -13.46 5.08 -0.83
CA ASP A 161 -14.73 4.61 -1.39
C ASP A 161 -14.73 3.09 -1.61
N CYS A 162 -13.63 2.55 -2.15
CA CYS A 162 -13.51 1.11 -2.38
C CYS A 162 -13.47 0.31 -1.06
N PHE A 163 -12.74 0.76 -0.04
CA PHE A 163 -12.76 0.09 1.27
C PHE A 163 -14.14 0.18 1.92
N CYS A 164 -14.85 1.30 1.80
CA CYS A 164 -16.22 1.43 2.28
C CYS A 164 -17.13 0.38 1.61
N ARG A 165 -17.05 0.19 0.29
CA ARG A 165 -17.80 -0.85 -0.42
C ARG A 165 -17.44 -2.27 0.00
N ALA A 166 -16.17 -2.54 0.28
CA ALA A 166 -15.76 -3.84 0.82
C ALA A 166 -16.36 -4.08 2.21
N LEU A 167 -16.39 -3.04 3.06
CA LEU A 167 -16.94 -3.09 4.42
C LEU A 167 -18.47 -3.15 4.46
N GLU A 168 -19.17 -2.61 3.46
CA GLU A 168 -20.64 -2.82 3.30
C GLU A 168 -20.99 -4.31 3.20
N LEU A 169 -20.10 -5.11 2.61
CA LEU A 169 -20.28 -6.55 2.40
C LEU A 169 -19.64 -7.40 3.51
N GLN A 170 -18.50 -6.95 4.05
CA GLN A 170 -17.76 -7.63 5.13
C GLN A 170 -17.36 -6.63 6.23
N PRO A 171 -18.29 -6.22 7.12
CA PRO A 171 -18.04 -5.18 8.12
C PRO A 171 -16.91 -5.48 9.10
N ASP A 172 -16.68 -6.77 9.38
CA ASP A 172 -15.77 -7.24 10.42
C ASP A 172 -14.46 -7.82 9.86
N ALA A 173 -14.24 -7.69 8.55
CA ALA A 173 -12.98 -8.12 7.95
C ALA A 173 -11.84 -7.20 8.41
N SER A 174 -10.88 -7.75 9.16
CA SER A 174 -9.71 -7.02 9.67
C SER A 174 -8.92 -6.34 8.54
N GLU A 175 -8.72 -7.03 7.42
CA GLU A 175 -7.97 -6.52 6.26
C GLU A 175 -8.57 -5.22 5.69
N TRP A 176 -9.89 -5.18 5.50
CA TRP A 176 -10.58 -4.00 4.97
C TRP A 176 -10.66 -2.89 6.01
N ASN A 177 -10.85 -3.21 7.30
CA ASN A 177 -10.84 -2.23 8.38
C ASN A 177 -9.47 -1.57 8.55
N LYS A 178 -8.39 -2.35 8.41
CA LYS A 178 -7.00 -1.85 8.41
C LYS A 178 -6.74 -0.96 7.20
N GLY A 179 -7.11 -1.42 6.00
CA GLY A 179 -6.97 -0.63 4.77
C GLY A 179 -7.73 0.69 4.83
N TYR A 180 -8.97 0.66 5.31
CA TYR A 180 -9.80 1.84 5.49
C TYR A 180 -9.18 2.83 6.50
N THR A 181 -8.70 2.31 7.63
CA THR A 181 -7.95 3.10 8.63
C THR A 181 -6.76 3.81 8.00
N ILE A 182 -5.95 3.09 7.22
CA ILE A 182 -4.77 3.67 6.57
C ILE A 182 -5.17 4.77 5.58
N ALA A 183 -6.20 4.52 4.76
CA ALA A 183 -6.66 5.48 3.78
C ALA A 183 -7.15 6.77 4.45
N LEU A 184 -8.01 6.65 5.47
CA LEU A 184 -8.48 7.79 6.27
C LEU A 184 -7.33 8.52 6.96
N TYR A 185 -6.39 7.80 7.58
CA TYR A 185 -5.27 8.42 8.27
C TYR A 185 -4.37 9.25 7.34
N ARG A 186 -4.28 8.88 6.06
CA ARG A 186 -3.49 9.61 5.05
C ARG A 186 -4.22 10.82 4.46
N THR A 187 -5.54 10.85 4.43
CA THR A 187 -6.33 11.95 3.87
C THR A 187 -6.79 12.94 4.94
N GLU A 188 -7.37 12.41 6.01
CA GLU A 188 -8.05 13.17 7.06
C GLU A 188 -7.68 12.54 8.42
N PRO A 189 -6.53 12.92 9.01
CA PRO A 189 -6.08 12.40 10.29
C PRO A 189 -6.96 12.86 11.48
N ASP A 190 -8.24 13.11 11.29
CA ASP A 190 -9.13 13.67 12.31
C ASP A 190 -9.92 12.57 13.05
N SER A 191 -11.05 12.97 13.66
CA SER A 191 -11.93 12.08 14.44
C SER A 191 -12.39 10.83 13.69
N PRO A 192 -12.76 10.87 12.39
CA PRO A 192 -13.17 9.66 11.65
C PRO A 192 -12.08 8.60 11.59
N ALA A 193 -10.83 8.98 11.27
CA ALA A 193 -9.69 8.07 11.23
C ALA A 193 -9.42 7.44 12.61
N THR A 194 -9.61 8.20 13.69
CA THR A 194 -9.38 7.70 15.05
C THR A 194 -10.43 6.66 15.46
N LYS A 195 -11.71 6.90 15.13
CA LYS A 195 -12.78 5.92 15.38
C LYS A 195 -12.54 4.63 14.58
N GLN A 196 -12.18 4.78 13.31
CA GLN A 196 -11.92 3.62 12.46
C GLN A 196 -10.67 2.84 12.90
N LEU A 197 -9.64 3.54 13.36
CA LEU A 197 -8.44 2.93 13.95
C LEU A 197 -8.77 2.12 15.20
N SER A 198 -9.63 2.63 16.09
CA SER A 198 -10.11 1.86 17.23
C SER A 198 -10.87 0.61 16.78
N ARG A 199 -11.78 0.73 15.80
CA ARG A 199 -12.50 -0.43 15.24
C ARG A 199 -11.54 -1.48 14.67
N ALA A 200 -10.52 -1.05 13.94
CA ALA A 200 -9.55 -1.97 13.36
C ALA A 200 -8.72 -2.69 14.44
N LEU A 201 -8.37 -2.01 15.53
CA LEU A 201 -7.68 -2.61 16.68
C LEU A 201 -8.59 -3.50 17.54
N ASP A 202 -9.91 -3.28 17.55
CA ASP A 202 -10.84 -4.21 18.20
C ASP A 202 -10.90 -5.55 17.44
N LEU A 203 -10.74 -5.51 16.11
CA LEU A 203 -10.74 -6.70 15.24
C LEU A 203 -9.38 -7.38 15.20
N ASP A 204 -8.29 -6.61 15.24
CA ASP A 204 -6.92 -7.11 15.30
C ASP A 204 -6.08 -6.34 16.33
N PRO A 205 -6.14 -6.77 17.60
CA PRO A 205 -5.47 -6.07 18.71
C PRO A 205 -3.95 -6.07 18.63
N ASP A 206 -3.36 -7.00 17.87
CA ASP A 206 -1.92 -7.25 17.81
C ASP A 206 -1.30 -6.71 16.50
N ASP A 207 -2.02 -5.92 15.73
CA ASP A 207 -1.45 -5.25 14.57
C ASP A 207 -0.48 -4.14 15.00
N GLY A 208 0.82 -4.43 14.93
CA GLY A 208 1.89 -3.52 15.32
C GLY A 208 1.87 -2.17 14.58
N PHE A 209 1.38 -2.15 13.33
CA PHE A 209 1.27 -0.94 12.56
C PHE A 209 0.13 -0.05 13.06
N LEU A 210 -1.05 -0.62 13.32
CA LEU A 210 -2.19 0.11 13.90
C LEU A 210 -1.87 0.61 15.32
N LEU A 211 -1.20 -0.20 16.13
CA LEU A 211 -0.72 0.22 17.46
C LEU A 211 0.21 1.44 17.38
N ALA A 212 1.13 1.48 16.40
CA ALA A 212 2.01 2.61 16.18
C ALA A 212 1.26 3.87 15.70
N LEU A 213 0.23 3.72 14.87
CA LEU A 213 -0.65 4.85 14.48
C LEU A 213 -1.42 5.40 15.68
N LEU A 214 -1.96 4.53 16.54
CA LEU A 214 -2.71 4.96 17.73
C LEU A 214 -1.79 5.68 18.71
N ALA A 215 -0.57 5.18 18.90
CA ALA A 215 0.41 5.86 19.73
C ALA A 215 0.73 7.29 19.25
N LEU A 216 0.86 7.50 17.94
CA LEU A 216 1.06 8.85 17.37
C LEU A 216 -0.14 9.76 17.66
N LYS A 217 -1.37 9.23 17.62
CA LYS A 217 -2.59 9.98 17.96
C LYS A 217 -2.63 10.36 19.44
N LEU A 218 -2.41 9.39 20.33
CA LEU A 218 -2.41 9.62 21.76
C LEU A 218 -1.31 10.62 22.17
N ALA A 219 -0.14 10.54 21.55
CA ALA A 219 0.95 11.49 21.75
C ALA A 219 0.57 12.92 21.35
N ALA A 220 -0.18 13.10 20.26
CA ALA A 220 -0.69 14.40 19.83
C ALA A 220 -1.72 14.99 20.80
N HIS A 221 -2.42 14.12 21.54
CA HIS A 221 -3.36 14.50 22.61
C HIS A 221 -2.74 14.48 24.01
N HIS A 222 -1.41 14.60 24.12
CA HIS A 222 -0.67 14.65 25.39
C HIS A 222 -0.80 13.40 26.30
N LYS A 223 -1.32 12.29 25.78
CA LYS A 223 -1.41 11.00 26.48
C LYS A 223 -0.12 10.20 26.31
N HIS A 224 0.98 10.75 26.81
CA HIS A 224 2.33 10.25 26.54
C HIS A 224 2.60 8.84 27.08
N GLN A 225 2.05 8.49 28.25
CA GLN A 225 2.28 7.19 28.89
C GLN A 225 1.57 6.05 28.15
N GLU A 226 0.31 6.24 27.76
CA GLU A 226 -0.44 5.29 26.93
C GLU A 226 0.21 5.12 25.55
N ALA A 227 0.64 6.23 24.94
CA ALA A 227 1.36 6.17 23.67
C ALA A 227 2.66 5.36 23.76
N LYS A 228 3.38 5.47 24.89
CA LYS A 228 4.62 4.73 25.12
C LYS A 228 4.38 3.23 25.22
N SER A 229 3.36 2.78 25.96
CA SER A 229 3.05 1.35 26.09
C SER A 229 2.64 0.74 24.75
N LEU A 230 1.88 1.46 23.94
CA LEU A 230 1.52 1.03 22.58
C LEU A 230 2.74 0.90 21.66
N VAL A 231 3.68 1.86 21.72
CA VAL A 231 4.92 1.79 20.94
C VAL A 231 5.79 0.60 21.35
N GLU A 232 5.90 0.33 22.66
CA GLU A 232 6.65 -0.83 23.16
C GLU A 232 6.02 -2.14 22.70
N ARG A 233 4.69 -2.24 22.72
CA ARG A 233 3.95 -3.40 22.20
C ARG A 233 4.09 -3.54 20.68
N ALA A 234 3.99 -2.45 19.92
CA ALA A 234 4.20 -2.47 18.47
C ALA A 234 5.59 -2.98 18.09
N LEU A 235 6.63 -2.54 18.80
CA LEU A 235 8.00 -3.03 18.60
C LEU A 235 8.19 -4.48 19.04
N LEU A 236 7.44 -4.96 20.05
CA LEU A 236 7.51 -6.35 20.48
C LEU A 236 6.90 -7.29 19.42
N LEU A 237 5.76 -6.91 18.84
CA LEU A 237 5.01 -7.70 17.88
C LEU A 237 5.63 -7.66 16.47
N SER A 238 6.23 -6.52 16.11
CA SER A 238 6.79 -6.29 14.78
C SER A 238 8.17 -5.63 14.86
N PRO A 239 9.17 -6.30 15.47
CA PRO A 239 10.47 -5.70 15.81
C PRO A 239 11.30 -5.28 14.60
N ASP A 240 11.03 -5.87 13.44
CA ASP A 240 11.78 -5.66 12.21
C ASP A 240 10.92 -5.14 11.05
N ASP A 241 9.65 -4.80 11.29
CA ASP A 241 8.78 -4.25 10.25
C ASP A 241 9.18 -2.78 9.97
N PRO A 242 9.66 -2.46 8.75
CA PRO A 242 10.04 -1.10 8.38
C PRO A 242 8.90 -0.09 8.58
N GLN A 243 7.65 -0.48 8.31
CA GLN A 243 6.48 0.41 8.45
C GLN A 243 6.25 0.75 9.92
N VAL A 244 6.30 -0.24 10.82
CA VAL A 244 6.16 -0.02 12.27
C VAL A 244 7.30 0.86 12.78
N ILE A 245 8.54 0.52 12.44
CA ILE A 245 9.73 1.26 12.87
C ILE A 245 9.68 2.72 12.41
N CYS A 246 9.21 3.02 11.20
CA CYS A 246 9.07 4.40 10.75
C CYS A 246 8.14 5.22 11.64
N HIS A 247 6.98 4.66 11.98
CA HIS A 247 5.97 5.35 12.78
C HIS A 247 6.43 5.49 14.23
N VAL A 248 7.07 4.46 14.78
CA VAL A 248 7.73 4.54 16.09
C VAL A 248 8.87 5.55 16.09
N GLY A 249 9.70 5.58 15.04
CA GLY A 249 10.78 6.57 14.88
C GLY A 249 10.24 7.99 14.86
N ARG A 250 9.12 8.22 14.16
CA ARG A 250 8.38 9.50 14.18
C ARG A 250 7.90 9.85 15.59
N TYR A 251 7.32 8.89 16.32
CA TYR A 251 6.90 9.08 17.72
C TYR A 251 8.08 9.48 18.60
N LEU A 252 9.19 8.72 18.57
CA LEU A 252 10.39 8.99 19.36
C LEU A 252 10.97 10.38 19.06
N ARG A 253 10.97 10.78 17.78
CA ARG A 253 11.39 12.13 17.36
C ARG A 253 10.47 13.22 17.92
N GLN A 254 9.16 13.00 17.99
CA GLN A 254 8.21 13.92 18.61
C GLN A 254 8.47 14.04 20.13
N GLN A 255 8.78 12.93 20.80
CA GLN A 255 9.15 12.91 22.23
C GLN A 255 10.57 13.43 22.52
N GLY A 256 11.34 13.82 21.49
CA GLY A 256 12.72 14.32 21.65
C GLY A 256 13.78 13.23 21.86
N GLN A 257 13.40 11.95 21.82
CA GLN A 257 14.31 10.79 21.91
C GLN A 257 15.01 10.54 20.56
N LEU A 258 15.80 11.52 20.12
CA LEU A 258 16.40 11.52 18.78
C LEU A 258 17.39 10.39 18.55
N ASP A 259 18.25 10.09 19.53
CA ASP A 259 19.27 9.05 19.39
C ASP A 259 18.62 7.68 19.24
N ARG A 260 17.63 7.36 20.08
CA ARG A 260 16.86 6.11 19.99
C ARG A 260 16.11 5.98 18.67
N SER A 261 15.57 7.09 18.13
CA SER A 261 14.93 7.12 16.82
C SER A 261 15.92 6.80 15.69
N ILE A 262 17.11 7.44 15.73
CA ILE A 262 18.17 7.21 14.75
C ILE A 262 18.65 5.76 14.78
N ASP A 263 18.92 5.21 15.97
CA ASP A 263 19.37 3.82 16.13
C ASP A 263 18.36 2.83 15.54
N LEU A 264 17.07 3.05 15.78
CA LEU A 264 15.99 2.20 15.28
C LEU A 264 15.89 2.27 13.75
N LEU A 265 15.92 3.47 13.17
CA LEU A 265 15.87 3.67 11.71
C LEU A 265 17.12 3.10 11.02
N GLN A 266 18.31 3.22 11.63
CA GLN A 266 19.54 2.62 11.12
C GLN A 266 19.52 1.09 11.15
N ARG A 267 18.84 0.47 12.14
CA ARG A 267 18.64 -1.00 12.14
C ARG A 267 17.90 -1.47 10.90
N VAL A 268 16.87 -0.72 10.46
CA VAL A 268 16.15 -1.03 9.22
C VAL A 268 17.07 -0.90 8.01
N LEU A 269 17.85 0.18 7.91
CA LEU A 269 18.77 0.36 6.77
C LEU A 269 19.84 -0.72 6.66
N ARG A 270 20.24 -1.35 7.78
CA ARG A 270 21.16 -2.49 7.74
C ARG A 270 20.56 -3.72 7.07
N ARG A 271 19.23 -3.85 7.07
CA ARG A 271 18.50 -5.00 6.50
C ARG A 271 17.88 -4.70 5.13
N SER A 272 17.39 -3.47 4.94
CA SER A 272 16.81 -2.96 3.70
C SER A 272 17.58 -1.71 3.29
N SER A 273 18.47 -1.86 2.31
CA SER A 273 19.57 -0.92 2.11
C SER A 273 19.20 0.40 1.40
N ARG A 274 17.95 0.60 0.98
CA ARG A 274 17.58 1.69 0.05
C ARG A 274 16.29 2.47 0.34
N SER A 275 15.69 2.34 1.52
CA SER A 275 14.42 3.02 1.79
C SER A 275 14.51 4.55 1.87
N HIS A 276 14.01 5.24 0.84
CA HIS A 276 13.97 6.71 0.78
C HIS A 276 13.15 7.31 1.93
N PHE A 277 12.07 6.63 2.33
CA PHE A 277 11.23 7.06 3.45
C PHE A 277 11.99 6.99 4.78
N ILE A 278 12.78 5.93 5.02
CA ILE A 278 13.66 5.82 6.19
C ILE A 278 14.74 6.90 6.17
N HIS A 279 15.38 7.14 5.01
CA HIS A 279 16.36 8.22 4.86
C HIS A 279 15.76 9.59 5.16
N HIS A 280 14.53 9.85 4.70
CA HIS A 280 13.82 11.09 5.02
C HIS A 280 13.56 11.21 6.53
N GLN A 281 13.10 10.14 7.21
CA GLN A 281 12.92 10.18 8.68
C GLN A 281 14.25 10.40 9.42
N LEU A 282 15.35 9.79 8.98
CA LEU A 282 16.68 10.04 9.54
C LEU A 282 17.12 11.49 9.35
N ALA A 283 16.92 12.06 8.16
CA ALA A 283 17.22 13.45 7.87
C ALA A 283 16.45 14.39 8.82
N LEU A 284 15.16 14.11 9.07
CA LEU A 284 14.36 14.86 10.05
C LEU A 284 14.90 14.74 11.48
N CYS A 285 15.41 13.56 11.87
CA CYS A 285 16.03 13.35 13.18
C CYS A 285 17.34 14.15 13.32
N TYR A 286 18.25 14.03 12.36
CA TYR A 286 19.52 14.76 12.37
C TYR A 286 19.32 16.27 12.29
N ARG A 287 18.36 16.75 11.49
CA ARG A 287 17.98 18.16 11.43
C ARG A 287 17.53 18.67 12.81
N LYS A 288 16.67 17.93 13.51
CA LYS A 288 16.21 18.30 14.86
C LYS A 288 17.36 18.26 15.88
N LYS A 289 18.28 17.30 15.76
CA LYS A 289 19.48 17.20 16.62
C LYS A 289 20.42 18.41 16.41
N LYS A 290 20.66 18.80 15.15
CA LYS A 290 21.43 20.00 14.81
C LYS A 290 20.80 21.27 15.38
N LEU A 291 19.48 21.41 15.27
CA LEU A 291 18.76 22.55 15.83
C LEU A 291 18.91 22.62 17.36
N ASN A 292 18.70 21.50 18.07
CA ASN A 292 18.85 21.43 19.52
C ASN A 292 20.27 21.81 19.99
N LEU A 293 21.30 21.38 19.24
CA LEU A 293 22.70 21.76 19.54
C LEU A 293 22.95 23.25 19.33
N PHE A 294 22.37 23.85 18.29
CA PHE A 294 22.48 25.27 18.02
C PHE A 294 21.81 26.10 19.12
N THR A 295 20.58 25.76 19.51
CA THR A 295 19.85 26.43 20.60
C THR A 295 20.61 26.35 21.93
N ARG A 296 21.18 25.17 22.26
CA ARG A 296 22.00 24.99 23.47
C ARG A 296 23.22 25.89 23.47
N ARG A 297 23.93 26.01 22.34
CA ARG A 297 25.10 26.90 22.23
C ARG A 297 24.73 28.36 22.44
N GLN A 298 23.62 28.82 21.87
CA GLN A 298 23.15 30.20 22.07
C GLN A 298 22.76 30.48 23.53
N SER A 299 22.09 29.55 24.22
CA SER A 299 21.78 29.73 25.64
C SER A 299 23.04 29.79 26.51
N THR A 300 24.08 29.00 26.20
CA THR A 300 25.34 29.01 26.95
C THR A 300 26.13 30.30 26.72
N VAL A 301 26.10 30.87 25.51
CA VAL A 301 26.73 32.17 25.22
C VAL A 301 25.99 33.31 25.89
N ALA A 302 24.65 33.28 25.89
CA ALA A 302 23.84 34.28 26.59
C ALA A 302 24.05 34.29 28.10
N GLN A 303 24.20 33.11 28.72
CA GLN A 303 24.52 32.99 30.15
C GLN A 303 25.92 33.54 30.49
N ARG A 304 26.92 33.30 29.63
CA ARG A 304 28.29 33.79 29.84
C ARG A 304 28.51 35.28 29.54
N GLY A 305 27.56 35.94 28.88
CA GLY A 305 27.61 37.38 28.62
C GLY A 305 26.89 38.23 29.67
N LEU A 306 26.27 37.59 30.66
CA LEU A 306 25.57 38.22 31.79
C LEU A 306 26.34 38.10 33.12
N ASP A 307 27.42 37.31 33.14
CA ASP A 307 28.40 37.19 34.23
C ASP A 307 29.64 38.04 33.94
#